data_AF-A0A0G4GJ38-F1
#
_entry.id   AF-A0A0G4GJ38-F1
#
_cell.length_a   1.000
_cell.length_b   1.000
_cell.length_c   1.000
_cell.angle_alpha   90.00
_cell.angle_beta   90.00
_cell.angle_gamma   90.00
#
_symmetry.space_group_name_H-M   'P 1'
#
loop_
_entity.id
_entity.type
_entity.pdbx_description
1 polymer ?
#
loop_
_entity_poly.entity_id
_entity_poly.type
_entity_poly.pdbx_seq_one_letter_code
_entity_poly.pdbx_strand_id
1 'polypeptide(L)'
;MDGDKILCRKTVWSSRPSLLISSSPVFPNSFDPADRPTQLDSEVHPTYTSMVAFVLFDWLRGLLVRGDDSTTRWIKNGWSFSPASFGHRRARELLAAPHSDASQWGPGVAVFEKSWAGRWRWQLVVLGSEVMGGANTAVIYFVDFRAGKGMFVKVYTTESVPHDRTRNAVMRVLGRQLGGKVWRMEHESRLDDSVASWDLLRGYRSRCILPSSL
;
A
#
# COMPACT_ATOMS: atom_id res chain seq x y z
N MET A 1 -11.72 7.60 29.65
CA MET A 1 -11.55 7.07 28.29
C MET A 1 -10.09 6.70 28.15
N ASP A 2 -9.78 5.41 27.94
CA ASP A 2 -8.39 4.97 27.72
C ASP A 2 -7.95 5.43 26.32
N GLY A 3 -7.11 6.47 26.27
CA GLY A 3 -6.65 7.12 25.03
C GLY A 3 -5.71 6.28 24.15
N ASP A 4 -5.38 5.05 24.54
CA ASP A 4 -4.32 4.26 23.91
C ASP A 4 -4.83 3.24 22.88
N LYS A 5 -6.12 3.28 22.52
CA LYS A 5 -6.73 2.31 21.60
C LYS A 5 -6.84 2.89 20.21
N ILE A 6 -6.12 2.28 19.27
CA ILE A 6 -6.30 2.52 17.84
C ILE A 6 -7.47 1.66 17.35
N LEU A 7 -8.50 2.30 16.80
CA LEU A 7 -9.64 1.60 16.22
C LEU A 7 -9.22 0.93 14.89
N CYS A 8 -8.85 -0.35 14.95
CA CYS A 8 -8.62 -1.14 13.75
C CYS A 8 -9.96 -1.47 13.09
N ARG A 9 -10.17 -1.04 11.85
CA ARG A 9 -11.43 -1.18 11.12
C ARG A 9 -11.79 -2.63 10.75
N LYS A 10 -10.80 -3.52 10.66
CA LYS A 10 -10.99 -4.87 10.09
C LYS A 10 -11.61 -5.87 11.05
N THR A 11 -11.64 -5.57 12.33
CA THR A 11 -12.17 -6.46 13.36
C THR A 11 -12.97 -5.64 14.35
N VAL A 12 -14.07 -6.17 14.85
CA VAL A 12 -14.88 -5.61 15.96
C VAL A 12 -14.06 -5.58 17.28
N TRP A 13 -12.75 -5.83 17.21
CA TRP A 13 -11.85 -6.04 18.31
C TRP A 13 -10.82 -4.91 18.33
N SER A 14 -10.76 -4.20 19.46
CA SER A 14 -9.74 -3.18 19.71
C SER A 14 -8.41 -3.86 20.03
N SER A 15 -7.67 -4.25 19.00
CA SER A 15 -6.32 -4.79 19.16
C SER A 15 -5.36 -3.66 19.56
N ARG A 16 -4.64 -3.84 20.67
CA ARG A 16 -3.56 -2.93 21.05
C ARG A 16 -2.30 -3.28 20.26
N PRO A 17 -1.60 -2.29 19.68
CA PRO A 17 -0.32 -2.56 19.04
C PRO A 17 0.68 -3.09 20.07
N SER A 18 1.47 -4.08 19.68
CA SER A 18 2.56 -4.62 20.50
C SER A 18 3.89 -4.12 19.97
N LEU A 19 4.71 -3.47 20.81
CA LEU A 19 6.06 -3.06 20.45
C LEU A 19 6.99 -4.27 20.51
N LEU A 20 7.75 -4.49 19.44
CA LEU A 20 8.77 -5.54 19.38
C LEU A 20 10.07 -5.02 19.98
N ILE A 21 10.68 -5.83 20.84
CA ILE A 21 11.93 -5.48 21.55
C ILE A 21 13.19 -5.75 20.71
N SER A 22 13.04 -6.34 19.53
CA SER A 22 14.13 -6.70 18.64
C SER A 22 13.72 -6.51 17.18
N SER A 23 14.71 -6.52 16.27
CA SER A 23 14.48 -6.53 14.83
C SER A 23 13.58 -7.70 14.43
N SER A 24 12.61 -7.44 13.55
CA SER A 24 11.82 -8.51 12.94
C SER A 24 12.69 -9.27 11.94
N PRO A 25 12.58 -10.61 11.83
CA PRO A 25 13.21 -11.37 10.75
C PRO A 25 12.81 -10.88 9.35
N VAL A 26 11.64 -10.24 9.24
CA VAL A 26 11.13 -9.68 7.97
C VAL A 26 11.77 -8.32 7.65
N PHE A 27 12.21 -7.59 8.67
CA PHE A 27 12.84 -6.27 8.55
C PHE A 27 14.14 -6.23 9.38
N PRO A 28 15.19 -6.96 8.97
CA PRO A 28 16.39 -7.15 9.78
C PRO A 28 17.16 -5.84 10.04
N ASN A 29 17.04 -4.86 9.15
CA ASN A 29 17.85 -3.64 9.14
C ASN A 29 17.09 -2.37 9.56
N SER A 30 15.89 -2.49 10.16
CA SER A 30 15.03 -1.32 10.44
C SER A 30 14.83 -1.02 11.92
N PHE A 31 15.66 -1.56 12.82
CA PHE A 31 15.46 -1.33 14.25
C PHE A 31 15.98 0.04 14.67
N ASP A 32 15.04 0.94 14.92
CA ASP A 32 15.27 2.19 15.64
C ASP A 32 14.66 2.07 17.05
N PRO A 33 15.45 2.18 18.14
CA PRO A 33 14.92 2.18 19.50
C PRO A 33 13.87 3.26 19.78
N ALA A 34 13.93 4.40 19.06
CA ALA A 34 13.00 5.51 19.18
C ALA A 34 11.70 5.29 18.39
N ASP A 35 11.72 4.42 17.37
CA ASP A 35 10.56 4.07 16.54
C ASP A 35 10.50 2.54 16.32
N ARG A 36 10.22 1.82 17.41
CA ARG A 36 10.35 0.35 17.44
C ARG A 36 9.41 -0.34 16.45
N PRO A 37 9.84 -1.49 15.87
CA PRO A 37 8.95 -2.33 15.10
C PRO A 37 7.70 -2.67 15.90
N THR A 38 6.55 -2.66 15.23
CA THR A 38 5.24 -2.77 15.88
C THR A 38 4.44 -3.89 15.22
N GLN A 39 3.72 -4.66 16.02
CA GLN A 39 2.80 -5.69 15.54
C GLN A 39 1.36 -5.33 15.85
N LEU A 40 0.48 -5.45 14.86
CA LEU A 40 -0.96 -5.24 14.99
C LEU A 40 -1.70 -6.30 14.15
N ASP A 41 -2.59 -7.08 14.76
CA ASP A 41 -3.39 -8.10 14.04
C ASP A 41 -2.59 -9.08 13.16
N SER A 42 -1.42 -9.52 13.63
CA SER A 42 -0.45 -10.35 12.87
C SER A 42 0.25 -9.66 11.69
N GLU A 43 -0.02 -8.37 11.47
CA GLU A 43 0.77 -7.51 10.60
C GLU A 43 1.97 -6.99 11.39
N VAL A 44 3.16 -7.13 10.83
CA VAL A 44 4.41 -6.59 11.38
C VAL A 44 4.76 -5.35 10.58
N HIS A 45 5.05 -4.27 11.30
CA HIS A 45 5.49 -3.00 10.77
C HIS A 45 6.95 -2.78 11.19
N PRO A 46 7.81 -2.26 10.31
CA PRO A 46 9.20 -1.98 10.66
C PRO A 46 9.31 -0.87 11.71
N THR A 47 8.30 0.00 11.80
CA THR A 47 8.22 1.13 12.72
C THR A 47 6.78 1.38 13.21
N TYR A 48 6.61 2.04 14.35
CA TYR A 48 5.29 2.50 14.84
C TYR A 48 4.67 3.52 13.86
N THR A 49 5.50 4.41 13.30
CA THR A 49 5.06 5.37 12.28
C THR A 49 4.44 4.66 11.07
N SER A 50 5.05 3.57 10.60
CA SER A 50 4.49 2.76 9.50
C SER A 50 3.14 2.15 9.88
N MET A 51 2.98 1.67 11.10
CA MET A 51 1.70 1.15 11.60
C MET A 51 0.61 2.22 11.56
N VAL A 52 0.89 3.40 12.12
CA VAL A 52 -0.06 4.52 12.12
C VAL A 52 -0.43 4.94 10.69
N ALA A 53 0.55 5.04 9.78
CA ALA A 53 0.30 5.40 8.38
C ALA A 53 -0.65 4.42 7.68
N PHE A 54 -0.47 3.11 7.86
CA PHE A 54 -1.38 2.11 7.30
C PHE A 54 -2.77 2.16 7.92
N VAL A 55 -2.88 2.36 9.24
CA VAL A 55 -4.18 2.48 9.92
C VAL A 55 -4.94 3.70 9.42
N LEU A 56 -4.29 4.87 9.40
CA LEU A 56 -4.89 6.11 8.91
C LEU A 56 -5.32 5.96 7.46
N PHE A 57 -4.45 5.37 6.62
CA PHE A 57 -4.78 5.13 5.23
C PHE A 57 -5.96 4.17 5.07
N ASP A 58 -6.05 3.07 5.83
CA ASP A 58 -7.18 2.14 5.77
C ASP A 58 -8.48 2.77 6.30
N TRP A 59 -8.39 3.62 7.32
CA TRP A 59 -9.51 4.40 7.81
C TRP A 59 -10.04 5.35 6.73
N LEU A 60 -9.17 6.19 6.18
CA LEU A 60 -9.47 7.09 5.06
C LEU A 60 -10.05 6.29 3.91
N ARG A 61 -9.35 5.27 3.43
CA ARG A 61 -9.75 4.43 2.28
C ARG A 61 -11.19 3.97 2.37
N GLY A 62 -11.65 3.50 3.53
CA GLY A 62 -13.03 3.06 3.61
C GLY A 62 -14.04 4.15 3.99
N LEU A 63 -13.63 5.34 4.44
CA LEU A 63 -14.52 6.51 4.36
C LEU A 63 -14.85 6.80 2.89
N LEU A 64 -13.85 6.68 2.01
CA LEU A 64 -14.03 6.88 0.57
C LEU A 64 -14.99 5.87 -0.07
N VAL A 65 -15.03 4.64 0.46
CA VAL A 65 -15.95 3.60 -0.03
C VAL A 65 -17.39 3.82 0.44
N ARG A 66 -17.62 4.58 1.52
CA ARG A 66 -18.95 4.72 2.15
C ARG A 66 -19.67 6.02 1.85
N GLY A 67 -19.00 7.04 1.31
CA GLY A 67 -19.61 8.34 1.02
C GLY A 67 -19.88 8.56 -0.46
N ASP A 68 -21.07 9.06 -0.79
CA ASP A 68 -21.46 9.49 -2.13
C ASP A 68 -20.62 10.67 -2.66
N ASP A 69 -19.83 11.33 -1.81
CA ASP A 69 -19.19 12.62 -2.10
C ASP A 69 -17.68 12.68 -1.79
N SER A 70 -16.99 11.53 -1.76
CA SER A 70 -15.59 11.52 -1.32
C SER A 70 -14.59 12.10 -2.34
N THR A 71 -13.84 13.11 -1.89
CA THR A 71 -12.82 13.87 -2.65
C THR A 71 -11.55 13.08 -2.95
N THR A 72 -11.29 11.99 -2.22
CA THR A 72 -10.18 11.08 -2.55
C THR A 72 -10.75 9.88 -3.29
N ARG A 73 -10.44 9.73 -4.57
CA ARG A 73 -10.96 8.62 -5.38
C ARG A 73 -9.86 7.60 -5.64
N TRP A 74 -10.23 6.33 -5.59
CA TRP A 74 -9.43 5.29 -6.19
C TRP A 74 -9.50 5.49 -7.71
N ILE A 75 -8.39 5.93 -8.31
CA ILE A 75 -8.42 6.34 -9.72
C ILE A 75 -7.95 5.25 -10.67
N LYS A 76 -6.92 4.48 -10.27
CA LYS A 76 -6.20 3.55 -11.17
C LYS A 76 -5.61 2.37 -10.41
N ASN A 77 -5.42 1.27 -11.13
CA ASN A 77 -4.70 0.11 -10.64
C ASN A 77 -4.06 -0.67 -11.78
N GLY A 78 -3.07 -1.51 -11.46
CA GLY A 78 -2.49 -2.49 -12.36
C GLY A 78 -1.96 -3.68 -11.58
N TRP A 79 -1.79 -4.82 -12.24
CA TRP A 79 -1.20 -6.00 -11.62
C TRP A 79 -0.37 -6.80 -12.61
N SER A 80 0.60 -7.54 -12.09
CA SER A 80 1.39 -8.49 -12.85
C SER A 80 1.71 -9.75 -12.07
N PHE A 81 1.32 -10.89 -12.64
CA PHE A 81 1.70 -12.23 -12.19
C PHE A 81 2.84 -12.83 -13.02
N SER A 82 3.50 -12.01 -13.85
CA SER A 82 4.61 -12.44 -14.70
C SER A 82 5.92 -11.87 -14.16
N PRO A 83 6.72 -12.65 -13.39
CA PRO A 83 8.01 -12.20 -12.87
C PRO A 83 8.99 -11.72 -13.94
N ALA A 84 8.86 -12.24 -15.17
CA ALA A 84 9.68 -11.87 -16.31
C ALA A 84 9.31 -10.49 -16.89
N SER A 85 8.13 -9.96 -16.59
CA SER A 85 7.69 -8.70 -17.14
C SER A 85 8.50 -7.53 -16.59
N PHE A 86 8.67 -6.50 -17.41
CA PHE A 86 9.31 -5.27 -16.98
C PHE A 86 8.57 -4.62 -15.80
N GLY A 87 7.24 -4.59 -15.84
CA GLY A 87 6.43 -3.97 -14.80
C GLY A 87 6.61 -4.66 -13.45
N HIS A 88 6.66 -5.99 -13.45
CA HIS A 88 6.91 -6.77 -12.24
C HIS A 88 8.30 -6.52 -11.68
N ARG A 89 9.35 -6.58 -12.53
CA ARG A 89 10.74 -6.33 -12.11
C ARG A 89 10.88 -4.93 -11.51
N ARG A 90 10.35 -3.91 -12.19
CA ARG A 90 10.40 -2.53 -11.70
C ARG A 90 9.68 -2.36 -10.36
N ALA A 91 8.50 -2.96 -10.20
CA ALA A 91 7.79 -2.90 -8.93
C ALA A 91 8.55 -3.61 -7.80
N ARG A 92 9.24 -4.73 -8.11
CA ARG A 92 10.11 -5.40 -7.13
C ARG A 92 11.32 -4.55 -6.75
N GLU A 93 11.94 -3.87 -7.70
CA GLU A 93 13.02 -2.91 -7.41
C GLU A 93 12.53 -1.82 -6.44
N LEU A 94 11.36 -1.24 -6.71
CA LEU A 94 10.76 -0.22 -5.85
C LEU A 94 10.44 -0.77 -4.44
N LEU A 95 9.96 -2.00 -4.32
CA LEU A 95 9.75 -2.64 -3.03
C LEU A 95 11.05 -2.99 -2.29
N ALA A 96 12.13 -3.30 -3.02
CA ALA A 96 13.42 -3.64 -2.42
C ALA A 96 14.18 -2.42 -1.93
N ALA A 97 13.80 -1.23 -2.39
CA ALA A 97 14.46 0.01 -2.06
C ALA A 97 14.35 0.38 -0.58
N PRO A 98 15.41 0.95 0.01
CA PRO A 98 15.32 1.53 1.35
C PRO A 98 14.27 2.66 1.39
N HIS A 99 13.49 2.71 2.47
CA HIS A 99 12.50 3.77 2.69
C HIS A 99 13.15 5.13 2.97
N SER A 100 14.40 5.13 3.45
CA SER A 100 15.20 6.33 3.71
C SER A 100 15.93 6.86 2.48
N ASP A 101 15.85 6.18 1.33
CA ASP A 101 16.56 6.60 0.12
C ASP A 101 15.82 7.72 -0.60
N ALA A 102 16.03 8.95 -0.12
CA ALA A 102 15.50 10.15 -0.74
C ALA A 102 15.98 10.33 -2.20
N SER A 103 17.13 9.77 -2.58
CA SER A 103 17.62 9.86 -3.96
C SER A 103 16.77 9.02 -4.92
N GLN A 104 16.22 7.91 -4.43
CA GLN A 104 15.34 7.06 -5.20
C GLN A 104 13.91 7.60 -5.28
N TRP A 105 13.37 8.10 -4.17
CA TRP A 105 11.95 8.49 -4.09
C TRP A 105 11.71 9.97 -4.43
N GLY A 106 12.73 10.81 -4.25
CA GLY A 106 12.64 12.26 -4.38
C GLY A 106 12.14 12.95 -3.11
N PRO A 107 12.34 14.28 -3.02
CA PRO A 107 11.86 15.06 -1.88
C PRO A 107 10.34 15.03 -1.77
N GLY A 108 9.82 15.09 -0.54
CA GLY A 108 8.38 15.11 -0.27
C GLY A 108 7.66 13.76 -0.45
N VAL A 109 8.42 12.66 -0.59
CA VAL A 109 7.89 11.30 -0.68
C VAL A 109 8.18 10.55 0.62
N ALA A 110 7.13 9.98 1.22
CA ALA A 110 7.24 9.12 2.40
C ALA A 110 6.88 7.68 2.04
N VAL A 111 7.65 6.73 2.57
CA VAL A 111 7.49 5.29 2.29
C VAL A 111 7.27 4.54 3.58
N PHE A 112 6.18 3.79 3.66
CA PHE A 112 5.81 2.99 4.82
C PHE A 112 5.59 1.55 4.42
N GLU A 113 5.91 0.61 5.31
CA GLU A 113 5.81 -0.81 4.99
C GLU A 113 5.06 -1.60 6.05
N LYS A 114 4.53 -2.75 5.62
CA LYS A 114 4.08 -3.79 6.52
C LYS A 114 4.21 -5.16 5.88
N SER A 115 4.27 -6.19 6.70
CA SER A 115 4.24 -7.58 6.27
C SER A 115 3.25 -8.38 7.07
N TRP A 116 2.73 -9.45 6.48
CA TRP A 116 1.86 -10.41 7.14
C TRP A 116 2.46 -11.79 6.99
N ALA A 117 2.82 -12.38 8.13
CA ALA A 117 3.45 -13.69 8.23
C ALA A 117 4.66 -13.91 7.30
N GLY A 118 5.39 -12.85 6.93
CA GLY A 118 6.52 -12.88 5.98
C GLY A 118 6.16 -13.30 4.54
N ARG A 119 4.87 -13.54 4.25
CA ARG A 119 4.40 -14.06 2.96
C ARG A 119 3.90 -12.95 2.02
N TRP A 120 3.45 -11.86 2.63
CA TRP A 120 2.87 -10.72 1.94
C TRP A 120 3.62 -9.49 2.42
N ARG A 121 3.95 -8.61 1.48
CA ARG A 121 4.58 -7.33 1.77
C ARG A 121 3.76 -6.24 1.12
N TRP A 122 3.51 -5.19 1.89
CA TRP A 122 2.86 -3.99 1.42
C TRP A 122 3.81 -2.82 1.59
N GLN A 123 3.75 -1.91 0.64
CA GLN A 123 4.44 -0.63 0.72
C GLN A 123 3.47 0.47 0.31
N LEU A 124 3.40 1.50 1.15
CA LEU A 124 2.63 2.71 0.95
C LEU A 124 3.61 3.82 0.58
N VAL A 125 3.53 4.34 -0.64
CA VAL A 125 4.31 5.50 -1.07
C VAL A 125 3.37 6.70 -1.11
N VAL A 126 3.61 7.65 -0.22
CA VAL A 126 2.79 8.86 -0.05
C VAL A 126 3.51 10.03 -0.70
N LEU A 127 2.84 10.67 -1.67
CA LEU A 127 3.30 11.85 -2.39
C LEU A 127 2.59 13.07 -1.79
N GLY A 128 3.32 13.84 -0.98
CA GLY A 128 2.78 15.00 -0.29
C GLY A 128 2.55 16.21 -1.19
N SER A 129 2.13 17.31 -0.57
CA SER A 129 1.90 18.61 -1.21
C SER A 129 3.12 19.15 -1.95
N GLU A 130 4.33 18.86 -1.48
CA GLU A 130 5.58 19.27 -2.14
C GLU A 130 5.74 18.63 -3.53
N VAL A 131 5.28 17.39 -3.69
CA VAL A 131 5.34 16.65 -4.95
C VAL A 131 4.14 16.95 -5.84
N MET A 132 2.97 17.05 -5.23
CA MET A 132 1.69 17.15 -5.91
C MET A 132 1.26 18.60 -6.21
N GLY A 133 1.83 19.56 -5.48
CA GLY A 133 1.45 20.98 -5.51
C GLY A 133 0.11 21.28 -4.83
N GLY A 134 0.08 22.32 -4.00
CA GLY A 134 -1.11 22.73 -3.25
C GLY A 134 -1.47 21.77 -2.13
N ALA A 135 -2.76 21.62 -1.80
CA ALA A 135 -3.24 20.71 -0.76
C ALA A 135 -3.44 19.25 -1.23
N ASN A 136 -2.91 18.90 -2.41
CA ASN A 136 -3.13 17.58 -2.99
C ASN A 136 -2.15 16.54 -2.42
N THR A 137 -2.62 15.31 -2.32
CA THR A 137 -1.81 14.15 -1.94
C THR A 137 -2.19 12.98 -2.84
N ALA A 138 -1.18 12.17 -3.20
CA ALA A 138 -1.40 10.91 -3.88
C ALA A 138 -0.74 9.77 -3.10
N VAL A 139 -1.32 8.58 -3.22
CA VAL A 139 -0.82 7.36 -2.58
C VAL A 139 -0.68 6.27 -3.61
N ILE A 140 0.52 5.68 -3.69
CA ILE A 140 0.80 4.48 -4.47
C ILE A 140 0.90 3.31 -3.48
N TYR A 141 0.03 2.33 -3.66
CA TYR A 141 -0.09 1.18 -2.78
C TYR A 141 0.40 -0.07 -3.51
N PHE A 142 1.57 -0.58 -3.10
CA PHE A 142 2.15 -1.81 -3.61
C PHE A 142 1.75 -2.99 -2.75
N VAL A 143 1.50 -4.12 -3.40
CA VAL A 143 1.30 -5.42 -2.76
C VAL A 143 2.12 -6.48 -3.48
N ASP A 144 3.05 -7.09 -2.77
CA ASP A 144 3.74 -8.29 -3.20
C ASP A 144 3.10 -9.51 -2.54
N PHE A 145 2.61 -10.43 -3.38
CA PHE A 145 2.00 -11.68 -2.97
C PHE A 145 2.99 -12.84 -3.14
N ARG A 146 3.01 -13.71 -2.12
CA ARG A 146 3.68 -15.03 -2.17
C ARG A 146 5.17 -14.90 -2.51
N ALA A 147 5.86 -13.94 -1.91
CA ALA A 147 7.29 -13.70 -2.09
C ALA A 147 7.69 -13.44 -3.56
N GLY A 148 6.98 -12.55 -4.24
CA GLY A 148 7.31 -12.10 -5.58
C GLY A 148 6.67 -12.89 -6.72
N LYS A 149 5.62 -13.69 -6.45
CA LYS A 149 4.89 -14.40 -7.54
C LYS A 149 3.84 -13.52 -8.19
N GLY A 150 3.38 -12.49 -7.50
CA GLY A 150 2.40 -11.55 -8.02
C GLY A 150 2.60 -10.17 -7.41
N MET A 151 2.35 -9.16 -8.21
CA MET A 151 2.48 -7.76 -7.82
C MET A 151 1.20 -7.02 -8.16
N PHE A 152 0.77 -6.14 -7.27
CA PHE A 152 -0.36 -5.28 -7.49
C PHE A 152 0.00 -3.84 -7.10
N VAL A 153 -0.42 -2.88 -7.92
CA VAL A 153 -0.21 -1.45 -7.71
C VAL A 153 -1.56 -0.74 -7.79
N LYS A 154 -1.89 0.04 -6.75
CA LYS A 154 -3.09 0.89 -6.67
C LYS A 154 -2.67 2.35 -6.55
N VAL A 155 -3.41 3.25 -7.19
CA VAL A 155 -3.20 4.70 -7.06
C VAL A 155 -4.47 5.36 -6.52
N TYR A 156 -4.29 6.16 -5.47
CA TYR A 156 -5.30 7.01 -4.88
C TYR A 156 -4.82 8.47 -4.95
N THR A 157 -5.74 9.41 -5.10
CA THR A 157 -5.40 10.83 -5.10
C THR A 157 -6.55 11.67 -4.57
N THR A 158 -6.20 12.79 -3.93
CA THR A 158 -7.14 13.86 -3.57
C THR A 158 -7.31 14.89 -4.69
N GLU A 159 -6.51 14.80 -5.76
CA GLU A 159 -6.61 15.70 -6.91
C GLU A 159 -7.94 15.48 -7.64
N SER A 160 -8.72 16.55 -7.80
CA SER A 160 -9.92 16.54 -8.63
C SER A 160 -9.60 16.24 -10.10
N VAL A 161 -10.60 15.83 -10.88
CA VAL A 161 -10.41 15.68 -12.33
C VAL A 161 -10.11 17.05 -12.98
N PRO A 162 -9.18 17.14 -13.94
CA PRO A 162 -8.33 16.06 -14.48
C PRO A 162 -7.12 15.72 -13.59
N HIS A 163 -6.74 14.44 -13.52
CA HIS A 163 -5.68 13.92 -12.63
C HIS A 163 -4.25 14.04 -13.19
N ASP A 164 -3.94 15.14 -13.87
CA ASP A 164 -2.67 15.28 -14.60
C ASP A 164 -1.46 15.37 -13.66
N ARG A 165 -1.59 16.02 -12.50
CA ARG A 165 -0.49 16.10 -11.52
C ARG A 165 -0.21 14.73 -10.93
N THR A 166 -1.26 14.00 -10.55
CA THR A 166 -1.16 12.62 -10.08
C THR A 166 -0.49 11.74 -11.13
N ARG A 167 -0.91 11.85 -12.39
CA ARG A 167 -0.31 11.08 -13.48
C ARG A 167 1.18 11.33 -13.58
N ASN A 168 1.59 12.60 -13.60
CA ASN A 168 2.99 12.98 -13.76
C ASN A 168 3.83 12.51 -12.56
N ALA A 169 3.32 12.67 -11.33
CA ALA A 169 3.99 12.24 -10.12
C ALA A 169 4.15 10.70 -10.08
N VAL A 170 3.08 9.96 -10.41
CA VAL A 170 3.09 8.49 -10.48
C VAL A 170 4.06 8.01 -11.57
N MET A 171 4.09 8.64 -12.74
CA MET A 171 5.03 8.29 -13.81
C MET A 171 6.49 8.53 -13.41
N ARG A 172 6.76 9.54 -12.59
CA ARG A 172 8.11 9.82 -12.07
C ARG A 172 8.55 8.73 -11.10
N VAL A 173 7.69 8.33 -10.17
CA VAL A 173 8.00 7.30 -9.16
C VAL A 173 8.06 5.90 -9.77
N LEU A 174 7.03 5.51 -10.54
CA LEU A 174 6.94 4.17 -11.12
C LEU A 174 7.84 4.00 -12.36
N GLY A 175 8.26 5.09 -12.97
CA GLY A 175 8.85 5.10 -14.31
C GLY A 175 7.79 5.01 -15.41
N ARG A 176 8.14 5.47 -16.61
CA ARG A 176 7.21 5.62 -17.74
C ARG A 176 6.50 4.31 -18.14
N GLN A 177 7.19 3.17 -18.08
CA GLN A 177 6.59 1.88 -18.49
C GLN A 177 5.57 1.36 -17.47
N LEU A 178 5.97 1.16 -16.20
CA LEU A 178 5.05 0.67 -15.16
C LEU A 178 3.94 1.69 -14.87
N GLY A 179 4.28 2.97 -14.79
CA GLY A 179 3.29 4.05 -14.65
C GLY A 179 2.30 4.09 -15.80
N GLY A 180 2.76 3.89 -17.04
CA GLY A 180 1.92 3.78 -18.23
C GLY A 180 0.91 2.64 -18.13
N LYS A 181 1.36 1.46 -17.71
CA LYS A 181 0.51 0.28 -17.50
C LYS A 181 -0.55 0.54 -16.44
N VAL A 182 -0.15 1.04 -15.27
CA VAL A 182 -1.08 1.37 -14.18
C VAL A 182 -2.12 2.41 -14.62
N TRP A 183 -1.71 3.42 -15.39
CA TRP A 183 -2.62 4.47 -15.85
C TRP A 183 -3.63 4.00 -16.90
N ARG A 184 -3.21 3.07 -17.78
CA ARG A 184 -4.09 2.41 -18.76
C ARG A 184 -4.86 1.22 -18.17
N MET A 185 -4.58 0.86 -16.91
CA MET A 185 -5.14 -0.31 -16.23
C MET A 185 -4.84 -1.61 -16.96
N GLU A 186 -3.61 -1.72 -17.47
CA GLU A 186 -3.12 -2.93 -18.12
C GLU A 186 -2.75 -3.98 -17.07
N HIS A 187 -3.13 -5.23 -17.36
CA HIS A 187 -2.99 -6.37 -16.49
C HIS A 187 -2.17 -7.46 -17.17
N GLU A 188 -1.24 -8.07 -16.44
CA GLU A 188 -0.48 -9.22 -16.92
C GLU A 188 -0.84 -10.45 -16.09
N SER A 189 -1.60 -11.37 -16.69
CA SER A 189 -1.85 -12.70 -16.16
C SER A 189 -0.79 -13.69 -16.64
N ARG A 190 -0.52 -14.72 -15.84
CA ARG A 190 0.04 -15.96 -16.39
C ARG A 190 -1.03 -16.60 -17.25
N LEU A 191 -0.68 -16.93 -18.49
CA LEU A 191 -1.62 -17.53 -19.46
C LEU A 191 -2.21 -18.87 -18.96
N ASP A 192 -1.60 -19.53 -17.97
CA ASP A 192 -2.03 -20.84 -17.46
C ASP A 192 -2.91 -20.80 -16.17
N ASP A 193 -3.11 -19.64 -15.53
CA ASP A 193 -3.73 -19.56 -14.17
C ASP A 193 -5.14 -18.91 -14.15
N SER A 194 -5.87 -18.94 -15.27
CA SER A 194 -7.08 -18.12 -15.48
C SER A 194 -8.23 -18.40 -14.49
N VAL A 195 -8.26 -19.53 -13.78
CA VAL A 195 -9.31 -19.86 -12.81
C VAL A 195 -8.88 -19.59 -11.34
N ALA A 196 -7.62 -19.89 -10.98
CA ALA A 196 -7.15 -19.75 -9.60
C ALA A 196 -6.88 -18.29 -9.17
N SER A 197 -6.58 -17.41 -10.12
CA SER A 197 -6.26 -16.00 -9.83
C SER A 197 -7.50 -15.19 -9.38
N TRP A 198 -8.69 -15.52 -9.87
CA TRP A 198 -9.92 -14.77 -9.56
C TRP A 198 -10.51 -15.11 -8.19
N ASP A 199 -10.38 -16.35 -7.74
CA ASP A 199 -10.88 -16.78 -6.41
C ASP A 199 -10.07 -16.18 -5.26
N LEU A 200 -8.78 -15.89 -5.48
CA LEU A 200 -7.94 -15.17 -4.51
C LEU A 200 -8.34 -13.70 -4.39
N LEU A 201 -8.64 -13.04 -5.51
CA LEU A 201 -9.13 -11.66 -5.50
C LEU A 201 -10.54 -11.56 -4.91
N ARG A 202 -11.41 -12.56 -5.15
CA ARG A 202 -12.72 -12.66 -4.50
C ARG A 202 -12.61 -12.96 -3.01
N GLY A 203 -11.74 -13.86 -2.57
CA GLY A 203 -11.48 -14.12 -1.16
C GLY A 203 -10.98 -12.89 -0.39
N TYR A 204 -10.20 -12.02 -1.06
CA TYR A 204 -9.79 -10.74 -0.49
C TYR A 204 -10.94 -9.73 -0.43
N ARG A 205 -11.85 -9.70 -1.43
CA ARG A 205 -13.08 -8.89 -1.38
C ARG A 205 -14.05 -9.37 -0.30
N SER A 206 -14.26 -10.67 -0.15
CA SER A 206 -15.19 -11.24 0.84
C SER A 206 -14.74 -11.04 2.28
N ARG A 207 -13.44 -10.87 2.55
CA ARG A 207 -12.94 -10.47 3.88
C ARG A 207 -12.98 -8.96 4.14
N CYS A 208 -13.27 -8.15 3.13
CA CYS A 208 -13.44 -6.70 3.24
C CYS A 208 -14.91 -6.26 3.25
N ILE A 209 -15.85 -7.18 3.01
CA ILE A 209 -17.28 -6.95 3.18
C ILE A 209 -17.61 -7.44 4.58
N LEU A 210 -17.79 -6.50 5.52
CA LEU A 210 -18.39 -6.83 6.81
C LEU A 210 -19.74 -7.52 6.56
N PRO A 211 -20.09 -8.60 7.28
CA PRO A 211 -21.46 -9.06 7.26
C PRO A 211 -22.35 -7.88 7.67
N SER A 212 -23.28 -7.51 6.81
CA SER A 212 -24.34 -6.56 7.14
C SER A 212 -25.21 -7.21 8.21
N SER A 213 -24.87 -7.02 9.48
CA SER A 213 -25.75 -7.38 10.59
C SER A 213 -26.89 -6.36 10.63
N LEU A 214 -28.09 -6.81 10.29
CA LEU A 214 -29.38 -6.22 10.69
C LEU A 214 -29.51 -6.18 12.21
#